data_AF-A0A222P601-F1
#
_entry.id   AF-A0A222P601-F1
#
_cell.length_a   1.000
_cell.length_b   1.000
_cell.length_c   1.000
_cell.angle_alpha   90.00
_cell.angle_beta   90.00
_cell.angle_gamma   90.00
#
_symmetry.space_group_name_H-M   'P 1'
#
loop_
_entity.id
_entity.type
_entity.pdbx_description
1 polymer ?
#
loop_
_entity_poly.entity_id
_entity_poly.type
_entity_poly.pdbx_seq_one_letter_code
_entity_poly.pdbx_strand_id
1 'polypeptide(L)'
;MYKTRIYHLLILLVLSTTGFAVPDNTQLAVWANEAIVATYTFDYNNFLPRQKEIAKYFTAAGWTAYSTALNTSKLPEAVKKNYYSVSAVATLPPTIKTINATQWEATMPLLVLYKNPQYQQKQNLLVTIIFIQAPSGQGVRGLAIASLQSKVTQPPCVCQPQNEEETTANDKQQ
;
A
#
# COMPACT_ATOMS: atom_id res chain seq x y z
N MET A 1 -0.57 -23.23 -64.87
CA MET A 1 -0.94 -21.87 -64.42
C MET A 1 -1.16 -21.86 -62.91
N TYR A 2 -0.10 -21.73 -62.11
CA TYR A 2 -0.15 -21.70 -60.64
C TYR A 2 0.20 -20.27 -60.19
N LYS A 3 -0.70 -19.32 -60.42
CA LYS A 3 -0.42 -17.88 -60.24
C LYS A 3 -1.56 -17.16 -59.55
N THR A 4 -2.17 -17.78 -58.54
CA THR A 4 -3.28 -17.14 -57.80
C THR A 4 -3.49 -17.67 -56.37
N ARG A 5 -2.43 -18.11 -55.67
CA ARG A 5 -2.56 -18.64 -54.30
C ARG A 5 -1.50 -18.19 -53.29
N ILE A 6 -0.84 -17.06 -53.54
CA ILE A 6 0.19 -16.52 -52.61
C ILE A 6 -0.20 -15.16 -52.01
N TYR A 7 -1.16 -14.43 -52.61
CA TYR A 7 -1.52 -13.09 -52.14
C TYR A 7 -2.48 -13.03 -50.94
N HIS A 8 -3.16 -14.12 -50.60
CA HIS A 8 -4.07 -14.14 -49.45
C HIS A 8 -3.39 -14.45 -48.12
N LEU A 9 -2.13 -14.91 -48.13
CA LEU A 9 -1.41 -15.23 -46.89
C LEU A 9 -0.71 -14.00 -46.26
N LEU A 10 -0.63 -12.88 -46.97
CA LEU A 10 0.19 -11.72 -46.55
C LEU A 10 -0.63 -10.54 -45.99
N ILE A 11 -1.96 -10.62 -45.95
CA ILE A 11 -2.86 -9.55 -45.46
C ILE A 11 -3.37 -9.80 -44.02
N LEU A 12 -3.09 -10.97 -43.43
CA LEU A 12 -3.57 -11.33 -42.08
C LEU A 12 -2.61 -10.97 -40.93
N LEU A 13 -1.53 -10.22 -41.18
CA LEU A 13 -0.49 -9.95 -40.17
C LEU A 13 -0.50 -8.52 -39.58
N VAL A 14 -1.56 -7.75 -39.81
CA VAL A 14 -1.63 -6.34 -39.37
C VAL A 14 -2.92 -6.09 -38.60
N LEU A 15 -3.04 -6.61 -37.38
CA LEU A 15 -4.01 -6.13 -36.36
C LEU A 15 -3.73 -6.73 -34.97
N SER A 16 -2.45 -6.76 -34.57
CA SER A 16 -2.11 -6.94 -33.15
C SER A 16 -1.98 -5.56 -32.52
N THR A 17 -3.09 -4.82 -32.38
CA THR A 17 -3.10 -3.65 -31.51
C THR A 17 -2.99 -4.16 -30.07
N THR A 18 -1.82 -4.00 -29.46
CA THR A 18 -1.69 -4.17 -28.00
C THR A 18 -2.50 -3.05 -27.35
N GLY A 19 -3.78 -3.29 -27.12
CA GLY A 19 -4.61 -2.41 -26.29
C GLY A 19 -4.09 -2.50 -24.86
N PHE A 20 -3.46 -1.43 -24.36
CA PHE A 20 -3.30 -1.27 -22.93
C PHE A 20 -4.72 -1.12 -22.36
N ALA A 21 -5.25 -2.18 -21.76
CA ALA A 21 -6.52 -2.12 -21.07
C ALA A 21 -6.38 -1.12 -19.92
N VAL A 22 -7.24 -0.10 -19.87
CA VAL A 22 -7.38 0.74 -18.69
C VAL A 22 -7.73 -0.18 -17.52
N PRO A 23 -7.00 -0.15 -16.40
CA PRO A 23 -7.29 -1.03 -15.28
C PRO A 23 -8.72 -0.77 -14.78
N ASP A 24 -9.47 -1.85 -14.54
CA ASP A 24 -10.77 -1.76 -13.87
C ASP A 24 -10.60 -1.20 -12.45
N ASN A 25 -11.62 -0.51 -11.94
CA ASN A 25 -11.65 0.10 -10.61
C ASN A 25 -11.32 -0.91 -9.50
N THR A 26 -11.71 -2.18 -9.65
CA THR A 26 -11.37 -3.24 -8.69
C THR A 26 -9.85 -3.48 -8.64
N GLN A 27 -9.20 -3.51 -9.80
CA GLN A 27 -7.75 -3.70 -9.88
C GLN A 27 -6.99 -2.52 -9.27
N LEU A 28 -7.46 -1.30 -9.54
CA LEU A 28 -6.93 -0.06 -8.94
C LEU A 28 -7.08 -0.09 -7.41
N ALA A 29 -8.25 -0.48 -6.90
CA ALA A 29 -8.51 -0.60 -5.47
C ALA A 29 -7.63 -1.65 -4.79
N VAL A 30 -7.48 -2.83 -5.38
CA VAL A 30 -6.61 -3.91 -4.86
C VAL A 30 -5.16 -3.46 -4.82
N TRP A 31 -4.68 -2.83 -5.91
CA TRP A 31 -3.31 -2.32 -5.96
C TRP A 31 -3.07 -1.23 -4.92
N ALA A 32 -3.99 -0.27 -4.79
CA ALA A 32 -3.89 0.82 -3.82
C ALA A 32 -3.86 0.29 -2.38
N ASN A 33 -4.71 -0.69 -2.05
CA ASN A 33 -4.70 -1.33 -0.74
C ASN A 33 -3.33 -1.99 -0.46
N GLU A 34 -2.83 -2.82 -1.38
CA GLU A 34 -1.54 -3.48 -1.24
C GLU A 34 -0.39 -2.48 -1.04
N ALA A 35 -0.32 -1.43 -1.87
CA ALA A 35 0.74 -0.44 -1.82
C ALA A 35 0.71 0.36 -0.51
N ILE A 36 -0.48 0.76 -0.04
CA ILE A 36 -0.63 1.48 1.22
C ILE A 36 -0.26 0.56 2.40
N VAL A 37 -0.81 -0.66 2.50
CA VAL A 37 -0.50 -1.59 3.59
C VAL A 37 0.98 -1.94 3.61
N ALA A 38 1.60 -2.15 2.44
CA ALA A 38 3.02 -2.44 2.32
C ALA A 38 3.89 -1.31 2.91
N THR A 39 3.49 -0.04 2.72
CA THR A 39 4.19 1.15 3.23
C THR A 39 4.20 1.22 4.76
N TYR A 40 3.17 0.67 5.41
CA TYR A 40 3.03 0.65 6.87
C TYR A 40 3.28 -0.74 7.48
N THR A 41 4.08 -1.59 6.80
CA THR A 41 4.43 -2.93 7.28
C THR A 41 5.95 -3.12 7.24
N PHE A 42 6.59 -3.03 8.40
CA PHE A 42 8.03 -3.19 8.61
C PHE A 42 8.34 -3.34 10.11
N ASP A 43 9.55 -3.73 10.45
CA ASP A 43 10.02 -3.80 11.83
C ASP A 43 11.38 -3.12 12.01
N TYR A 44 11.81 -3.02 13.26
CA TYR A 44 13.07 -2.39 13.64
C TYR A 44 14.33 -3.10 13.09
N ASN A 45 14.26 -4.39 12.75
CA ASN A 45 15.38 -5.18 12.23
C ASN A 45 15.47 -5.13 10.70
N ASN A 46 14.34 -5.09 10.01
CA ASN A 46 14.25 -5.17 8.55
C ASN A 46 13.90 -3.82 7.89
N PHE A 47 13.94 -2.71 8.62
CA PHE A 47 13.55 -1.41 8.10
C PHE A 47 14.22 -1.08 6.75
N LEU A 48 15.54 -1.13 6.65
CA LEU A 48 16.26 -0.80 5.41
C LEU A 48 15.93 -1.72 4.22
N PRO A 49 16.02 -3.07 4.33
CA PRO A 49 15.62 -3.94 3.22
C PRO A 49 14.15 -3.72 2.85
N ARG A 50 13.27 -3.50 3.84
CA ARG A 50 11.86 -3.27 3.58
C ARG A 50 11.59 -1.93 2.88
N GLN A 51 12.32 -0.86 3.21
CA GLN A 51 12.22 0.42 2.49
C GLN A 51 12.61 0.27 1.01
N LYS A 52 13.60 -0.57 0.67
CA LYS A 52 13.95 -0.84 -0.73
C LYS A 52 12.83 -1.53 -1.50
N GLU A 53 12.07 -2.40 -0.85
CA GLU A 53 10.90 -3.04 -1.45
C GLU A 53 9.73 -2.08 -1.60
N ILE A 54 9.46 -1.29 -0.56
CA ILE A 54 8.42 -0.24 -0.57
C ILE A 54 8.69 0.77 -1.69
N ALA A 55 9.95 1.17 -1.89
CA ALA A 55 10.33 2.14 -2.93
C ALA A 55 9.87 1.73 -4.34
N LYS A 56 9.73 0.43 -4.63
CA LYS A 56 9.25 -0.05 -5.94
C LYS A 56 7.83 0.38 -6.25
N TYR A 57 7.00 0.63 -5.22
CA TYR A 57 5.64 1.13 -5.41
C TYR A 57 5.57 2.60 -5.79
N PHE A 58 6.67 3.35 -5.68
CA PHE A 58 6.68 4.79 -5.87
C PHE A 58 7.32 5.18 -7.20
N THR A 59 6.92 6.33 -7.71
CA THR A 59 7.75 7.09 -8.65
C THR A 59 9.00 7.63 -7.93
N ALA A 60 10.07 7.95 -8.67
CA ALA A 60 11.27 8.52 -8.05
C ALA A 60 10.99 9.81 -7.23
N ALA A 61 10.14 10.70 -7.75
CA ALA A 61 9.74 11.92 -7.05
C ALA A 61 8.87 11.61 -5.82
N GLY A 62 7.88 10.72 -5.97
CA GLY A 62 7.01 10.31 -4.87
C GLY A 62 7.78 9.63 -3.73
N TRP A 63 8.76 8.80 -4.06
CA TRP A 63 9.64 8.17 -3.08
C TRP A 63 10.46 9.19 -2.30
N THR A 64 11.03 10.18 -2.99
CA THR A 64 11.82 11.24 -2.36
C THR A 64 10.96 12.04 -1.38
N ALA A 65 9.75 12.43 -1.78
CA ALA A 65 8.82 13.15 -0.91
C ALA A 65 8.39 12.30 0.30
N TYR A 66 8.01 11.04 0.07
CA TYR A 66 7.61 10.11 1.12
C TYR A 66 8.74 9.86 2.13
N SER A 67 9.94 9.50 1.66
CA SER A 67 11.08 9.20 2.53
C SER A 67 11.53 10.42 3.34
N THR A 68 11.45 11.62 2.75
CA THR A 68 11.68 12.88 3.48
C THR A 68 10.67 13.04 4.61
N ALA A 69 9.37 12.93 4.31
CA ALA A 69 8.32 13.05 5.33
C ALA A 69 8.44 11.98 6.43
N LEU A 70 8.79 10.74 6.06
CA LEU A 70 9.01 9.64 7.00
C LEU A 70 10.16 9.96 7.97
N ASN A 71 11.29 10.44 7.46
CA ASN A 71 12.44 10.81 8.30
C ASN A 71 12.13 12.04 9.17
N THR A 72 11.46 13.06 8.62
CA THR A 72 11.05 14.25 9.39
C THR A 72 10.10 13.89 10.54
N SER A 73 9.25 12.87 10.38
CA SER A 73 8.34 12.41 11.44
C SER A 73 9.04 11.76 12.63
N LYS A 74 10.33 11.43 12.50
CA LYS A 74 11.12 10.65 13.47
C LYS A 74 10.57 9.25 13.78
N LEU A 75 9.69 8.74 12.91
CA LEU A 75 9.10 7.41 13.06
C LEU A 75 10.16 6.29 13.00
N PRO A 76 11.12 6.28 12.05
CA PRO A 76 12.14 5.24 12.00
C PRO A 76 12.97 5.14 13.30
N GLU A 77 13.33 6.28 13.89
CA GLU A 77 14.05 6.38 15.15
C GLU A 77 13.22 5.85 16.30
N ALA A 78 11.93 6.20 16.36
CA ALA A 78 11.00 5.68 17.37
C ALA A 78 10.82 4.16 17.26
N VAL A 79 10.68 3.64 16.03
CA VAL A 79 10.55 2.20 15.77
C VAL A 79 11.81 1.45 16.20
N LYS A 80 12.99 1.99 15.85
CA LYS A 80 14.28 1.40 16.24
C LYS A 80 14.51 1.45 17.75
N LYS A 81 14.26 2.61 18.38
CA LYS A 81 14.49 2.81 19.82
C LYS A 81 13.62 1.92 20.69
N ASN A 82 12.38 1.68 20.29
CA ASN A 82 11.40 0.94 21.08
C ASN A 82 11.20 -0.50 20.60
N TYR A 83 12.02 -0.97 19.64
CA TYR A 83 11.93 -2.32 19.08
C TYR A 83 10.54 -2.65 18.53
N TYR A 84 9.90 -1.68 17.87
CA TYR A 84 8.55 -1.88 17.36
C TYR A 84 8.55 -2.74 16.09
N SER A 85 7.56 -3.62 16.02
CA SER A 85 6.98 -4.11 14.77
C SER A 85 5.82 -3.19 14.39
N VAL A 86 5.81 -2.75 13.14
CA VAL A 86 4.76 -1.92 12.55
C VAL A 86 3.97 -2.78 11.57
N SER A 87 2.67 -2.84 11.77
CA SER A 87 1.75 -3.53 10.85
C SER A 87 0.52 -2.67 10.63
N ALA A 88 -0.18 -2.89 9.51
CA ALA A 88 -1.36 -2.13 9.19
C ALA A 88 -2.43 -2.97 8.52
N VAL A 89 -3.68 -2.56 8.71
CA VAL A 89 -4.84 -3.15 8.06
C VAL A 89 -5.82 -2.06 7.62
N ALA A 90 -6.40 -2.21 6.44
CA ALA A 90 -7.46 -1.34 5.99
C ALA A 90 -8.71 -1.57 6.85
N THR A 91 -9.31 -0.51 7.38
CA THR A 91 -10.56 -0.62 8.17
C THR A 91 -11.80 -0.53 7.28
N LEU A 92 -11.67 0.04 6.08
CA LEU A 92 -12.64 0.02 5.00
C LEU A 92 -11.88 -0.09 3.65
N PRO A 93 -12.53 -0.57 2.58
CA PRO A 93 -11.94 -0.57 1.24
C PRO A 93 -11.53 0.84 0.79
N PRO A 94 -10.52 0.97 -0.08
CA PRO A 94 -10.15 2.26 -0.65
C PRO A 94 -11.26 2.78 -1.57
N THR A 95 -11.55 4.07 -1.45
CA THR A 95 -12.38 4.79 -2.44
C THR A 95 -11.48 5.32 -3.54
N ILE A 96 -11.77 4.96 -4.79
CA ILE A 96 -11.00 5.37 -5.97
C ILE A 96 -11.71 6.52 -6.69
N LYS A 97 -10.96 7.57 -7.00
CA LYS A 97 -11.39 8.70 -7.82
C LYS A 97 -10.44 8.88 -9.00
N THR A 98 -10.97 8.82 -10.22
CA THR A 98 -10.19 9.11 -11.43
C THR A 98 -9.97 10.61 -11.56
N ILE A 99 -8.71 11.03 -11.67
CA ILE A 99 -8.33 12.43 -11.92
C ILE A 99 -8.25 12.67 -13.43
N ASN A 100 -7.58 11.76 -14.15
CA ASN A 100 -7.50 11.73 -15.60
C ASN A 100 -7.21 10.29 -16.08
N ALA A 101 -6.99 10.09 -17.37
CA ALA A 101 -6.84 8.77 -17.99
C ALA A 101 -5.70 7.90 -17.41
N THR A 102 -4.67 8.51 -16.81
CA THR A 102 -3.48 7.80 -16.29
C THR A 102 -3.17 8.14 -14.84
N GLN A 103 -4.11 8.78 -14.13
CA GLN A 103 -3.91 9.26 -12.76
C GLN A 103 -5.18 9.11 -11.93
N TRP A 104 -5.00 8.58 -10.73
CA TRP A 104 -6.07 8.28 -9.79
C TRP A 104 -5.68 8.74 -8.38
N GLU A 105 -6.71 9.00 -7.58
CA GLU A 105 -6.62 9.23 -6.15
C GLU A 105 -7.27 8.04 -5.44
N ALA A 106 -6.58 7.49 -4.44
CA ALA A 106 -7.18 6.53 -3.52
C ALA A 106 -7.17 7.10 -2.11
N THR A 107 -8.33 7.03 -1.44
CA THR A 107 -8.47 7.37 -0.03
C THR A 107 -8.87 6.13 0.75
N MET A 108 -8.09 5.76 1.75
CA MET A 108 -8.28 4.54 2.52
C MET A 108 -8.05 4.78 4.01
N PRO A 109 -9.03 4.45 4.87
CA PRO A 109 -8.81 4.44 6.31
C PRO A 109 -8.01 3.20 6.72
N LEU A 110 -6.98 3.43 7.54
CA LEU A 110 -5.96 2.45 7.89
C LEU A 110 -5.76 2.44 9.41
N LEU A 111 -5.79 1.25 10.01
CA LEU A 111 -5.37 1.04 11.39
C LEU A 111 -3.92 0.58 11.39
N VAL A 112 -3.03 1.38 11.98
CA VAL A 112 -1.62 1.06 12.16
C VAL A 112 -1.37 0.61 13.59
N LEU A 113 -0.65 -0.49 13.75
CA LEU A 113 -0.26 -1.08 15.02
C LEU A 113 1.26 -0.98 15.20
N TYR A 114 1.67 -0.33 16.27
CA TYR A 114 3.05 -0.33 16.76
C TYR A 114 3.11 -1.26 17.97
N LYS A 115 3.91 -2.33 17.90
CA LYS A 115 3.94 -3.36 18.95
C LYS A 115 5.36 -3.79 19.30
N ASN A 116 5.64 -3.93 20.58
CA ASN A 116 6.74 -4.72 21.13
C ASN A 116 6.17 -5.66 22.24
N PRO A 117 6.98 -6.47 22.94
CA PRO A 117 6.47 -7.40 23.96
C PRO A 117 5.73 -6.74 25.14
N GLN A 118 6.05 -5.49 25.46
CA GLN A 118 5.56 -4.79 26.67
C GLN A 118 4.53 -3.70 26.35
N TYR A 119 4.43 -3.29 25.08
CA TYR A 119 3.69 -2.11 24.68
C TYR A 119 3.05 -2.30 23.31
N GLN A 120 1.82 -1.81 23.21
CA GLN A 120 1.08 -1.80 21.96
C GLN A 120 0.33 -0.48 21.82
N GLN A 121 0.53 0.20 20.69
CA GLN A 121 -0.17 1.42 20.31
C GLN A 121 -0.88 1.23 18.98
N LYS A 122 -2.15 1.63 18.94
CA LYS A 122 -2.97 1.67 17.73
C LYS A 122 -3.15 3.11 17.28
N GLN A 123 -3.09 3.34 15.98
CA GLN A 123 -3.27 4.65 15.36
C GLN A 123 -4.18 4.53 14.15
N ASN A 124 -5.26 5.31 14.15
CA ASN A 124 -6.16 5.41 13.00
C ASN A 124 -5.67 6.53 12.06
N LEU A 125 -5.45 6.17 10.81
CA LEU A 125 -5.03 7.06 9.74
C LEU A 125 -6.08 7.10 8.65
N LEU A 126 -6.22 8.24 8.00
CA LEU A 126 -6.79 8.36 6.67
C LEU A 126 -5.62 8.58 5.71
N VAL A 127 -5.35 7.60 4.86
CA VAL A 127 -4.28 7.67 3.87
C VAL A 127 -4.88 8.09 2.54
N THR A 128 -4.28 9.11 1.93
CA THR A 128 -4.60 9.54 0.57
C THR A 128 -3.35 9.40 -0.28
N ILE A 129 -3.46 8.66 -1.38
CA ILE A 129 -2.41 8.55 -2.39
C ILE A 129 -2.89 9.12 -3.72
N ILE A 130 -1.97 9.77 -4.42
CA ILE A 130 -2.07 9.98 -5.86
C ILE A 130 -1.17 8.94 -6.51
N PHE A 131 -1.72 8.15 -7.41
CA PHE A 131 -0.98 7.13 -8.14
C PHE A 131 -1.29 7.22 -9.64
N ILE A 132 -0.30 6.83 -10.42
CA ILE A 132 -0.29 7.00 -11.87
C ILE A 132 0.06 5.69 -12.56
N GLN A 133 -0.22 5.64 -13.86
CA GLN A 133 0.42 4.66 -14.72
C GLN A 133 1.95 4.82 -14.61
N ALA A 134 2.63 3.72 -14.29
CA ALA A 134 4.05 3.76 -13.98
C ALA A 134 4.88 4.12 -15.22
N PRO A 135 5.88 5.01 -15.08
CA PRO A 135 6.90 5.18 -16.10
C PRO A 135 7.67 3.88 -16.36
N SER A 136 8.21 3.72 -17.57
CA SER A 136 8.98 2.53 -17.94
C SER A 136 10.09 2.20 -16.93
N GLY A 137 10.11 0.96 -16.45
CA GLY A 137 11.10 0.48 -15.48
C GLY A 137 10.83 0.86 -14.02
N GLN A 138 9.70 1.51 -13.73
CA GLN A 138 9.27 1.85 -12.38
C GLN A 138 7.93 1.18 -12.05
N GLY A 139 7.55 1.24 -10.77
CA GLY A 139 6.25 0.80 -10.30
C GLY A 139 6.11 -0.72 -10.14
N VAL A 140 4.97 -1.10 -9.62
CA VAL A 140 4.56 -2.50 -9.43
C VAL A 140 3.31 -2.71 -10.24
N ARG A 141 3.28 -3.73 -11.12
CA ARG A 141 2.13 -4.05 -11.99
C ARG A 141 1.67 -2.86 -12.84
N GLY A 142 2.60 -2.02 -13.30
CA GLY A 142 2.32 -0.89 -14.19
C GLY A 142 1.73 0.34 -13.50
N LEU A 143 1.73 0.39 -12.17
CA LEU A 143 1.25 1.52 -11.37
C LEU A 143 2.32 2.00 -10.40
N ALA A 144 2.33 3.29 -10.07
CA ALA A 144 3.27 3.89 -9.15
C ALA A 144 2.65 5.06 -8.36
N ILE A 145 2.99 5.17 -7.07
CA ILE A 145 2.60 6.26 -6.19
C ILE A 145 3.39 7.51 -6.57
N ALA A 146 2.68 8.57 -6.93
CA ALA A 146 3.21 9.91 -7.17
C ALA A 146 3.27 10.74 -5.88
N SER A 147 2.28 10.56 -4.99
CA SER A 147 2.30 11.18 -3.66
C SER A 147 1.55 10.33 -2.64
N LEU A 148 1.97 10.41 -1.39
CA LEU A 148 1.30 9.78 -0.25
C LEU A 148 1.20 10.78 0.89
N GLN A 149 0.00 10.90 1.45
CA GLN A 149 -0.26 11.70 2.64
C GLN A 149 -1.06 10.86 3.63
N SER A 150 -0.84 11.08 4.93
CA SER A 150 -1.62 10.45 5.98
C SER A 150 -2.01 11.45 7.03
N LYS A 151 -3.26 11.35 7.48
CA LYS A 151 -3.82 12.19 8.54
C LYS A 151 -4.31 11.30 9.68
N VAL A 152 -3.92 11.63 10.91
CA VAL A 152 -4.47 10.98 12.11
C VAL A 152 -5.95 11.34 12.22
N THR A 153 -6.82 10.32 12.22
CA THR A 153 -8.29 10.53 12.31
C THR A 153 -8.79 10.47 13.74
N GLN A 154 -8.06 9.82 14.64
CA GLN A 154 -8.35 9.70 16.06
C GLN A 154 -7.06 9.69 16.87
N PRO A 155 -7.03 10.20 18.11
CA PRO A 155 -5.86 10.13 18.96
C PRO A 155 -5.33 8.69 19.09
N PRO A 156 -4.01 8.46 19.04
CA PRO A 156 -3.44 7.12 19.24
C PRO A 156 -3.86 6.55 20.59
N CYS A 157 -4.22 5.26 20.62
CA CYS A 157 -4.61 4.58 21.84
C CYS A 157 -3.57 3.52 22.24
N VAL A 158 -3.22 3.51 23.52
CA VAL A 158 -2.34 2.48 24.11
C VAL A 158 -3.21 1.32 24.54
N CYS A 159 -2.93 0.13 24.05
CA CYS A 159 -3.57 -1.08 24.55
C CYS A 159 -2.91 -1.44 25.86
N GLN A 160 -3.68 -1.51 26.95
CA GLN A 160 -3.16 -2.06 28.19
C GLN A 160 -2.86 -3.56 27.99
N PRO A 161 -1.77 -4.10 28.55
CA PRO A 161 -1.54 -5.54 28.57
C PRO A 161 -2.75 -6.20 29.23
N GLN A 162 -3.39 -7.14 28.54
CA GLN A 162 -4.42 -7.96 29.16
C GLN A 162 -3.72 -8.83 30.20
N ASN A 163 -3.96 -8.57 31.49
CA ASN A 163 -3.67 -9.57 32.51
C ASN A 163 -4.57 -10.77 32.19
N GLU A 164 -3.98 -11.91 31.84
CA GLU A 164 -4.67 -13.20 31.76
C GLU A 164 -5.04 -13.67 33.18
N GLU A 165 -5.87 -12.92 33.90
CA GLU A 165 -6.47 -13.35 35.16
C GLU A 165 -7.91 -12.83 35.22
N GLU A 166 -8.80 -13.46 34.45
CA GLU A 166 -10.24 -13.46 34.72
C GLU A 166 -10.88 -14.63 33.96
N THR A 167 -10.50 -15.86 34.31
CA THR A 167 -11.33 -17.05 34.00
C THR A 167 -11.16 -18.16 35.03
N THR A 168 -11.21 -17.81 36.32
CA THR A 168 -11.48 -18.77 37.41
C THR A 168 -12.23 -18.08 38.54
N ALA A 169 -13.43 -17.57 38.28
CA ALA A 169 -14.38 -17.19 39.33
C ALA A 169 -15.82 -17.17 38.80
N ASN A 170 -16.30 -18.30 38.30
CA ASN A 170 -17.73 -18.60 38.37
C ASN A 170 -17.96 -20.12 38.29
N ASP A 171 -17.52 -20.81 39.33
CA ASP A 171 -18.19 -22.01 39.77
C ASP A 171 -19.00 -21.66 41.03
N LYS A 172 -20.24 -22.17 41.08
CA LYS A 172 -21.20 -22.18 42.21
C LYS A 172 -22.06 -20.94 42.47
N GLN A 173 -23.08 -20.76 41.62
CA GLN A 173 -24.47 -20.58 42.09
C GLN A 173 -25.45 -21.16 41.05
N GLN A 174 -25.77 -22.45 41.18
CA GLN A 174 -27.10 -23.01 40.91
C GLN A 174 -27.22 -24.41 41.52
#